data_AF-A0A2G6CCN1-F1
#
_entry.id   AF-A0A2G6CCN1-F1
#
_cell.length_a   1.000
_cell.length_b   1.000
_cell.length_c   1.000
_cell.angle_alpha   90.00
_cell.angle_beta   90.00
_cell.angle_gamma   90.00
#
_symmetry.space_group_name_H-M   'P 1'
#
loop_
_entity.id
_entity.type
_entity.pdbx_description
1 polymer ?
#
loop_
_entity_poly.entity_id
_entity_poly.type
_entity_poly.pdbx_seq_one_letter_code
_entity_poly.pdbx_strand_id
1 'polypeptide(L)'
;MNALLGSRICHDLISPLGAIGNGVELLQLSGMAETPEMALIAESVENANMRIRFFRIAFGAAPKGQTVSAREIAAVLAPGVDGRKIEIDWVLEGDQPRPIAKAIFLILQCFDSAMPWGGRVRVSHDGDHWTIAGEAERLKIDHTLWELLSNPAAEVDLAAAHVHFALVAPELARQGRKLGLTVSDHSISVEF
;
A
#
# COMPACT_ATOMS: atom_id res chain seq x y z
N MET A 1 7.49 12.42 13.62
CA MET A 1 7.87 11.22 14.41
C MET A 1 7.49 9.92 13.70
N ASN A 2 6.20 9.69 13.41
CA ASN A 2 5.69 8.41 12.90
C ASN A 2 6.38 7.92 11.61
N ALA A 3 6.68 8.82 10.68
CA ALA A 3 7.32 8.45 9.42
C ALA A 3 8.78 7.95 9.59
N LEU A 4 9.51 8.48 10.59
CA LEU A 4 10.87 8.02 10.89
C LEU A 4 10.85 6.64 11.55
N LEU A 5 9.87 6.37 12.40
CA LEU A 5 9.65 5.04 12.98
C LEU A 5 9.33 4.01 11.88
N GLY A 6 8.41 4.33 10.98
CA GLY A 6 8.09 3.47 9.83
C GLY A 6 9.31 3.19 8.95
N SER A 7 10.10 4.21 8.63
CA SER A 7 11.36 4.06 7.90
C SER A 7 12.36 3.18 8.63
N ARG A 8 12.52 3.34 9.96
CA ARG A 8 13.45 2.55 10.77
C ARG A 8 13.04 1.08 10.83
N ILE A 9 11.77 0.80 11.11
CA ILE A 9 11.24 -0.57 11.16
C ILE A 9 11.42 -1.26 9.80
N CYS A 10 11.05 -0.61 8.70
CA CYS A 10 11.21 -1.19 7.37
C CYS A 10 12.70 -1.42 7.03
N HIS A 11 13.58 -0.48 7.35
CA HIS A 11 15.02 -0.62 7.15
C HIS A 11 15.58 -1.86 7.87
N ASP A 12 15.20 -2.05 9.12
CA ASP A 12 15.70 -3.15 9.95
C ASP A 12 15.15 -4.52 9.50
N LEU A 13 13.97 -4.55 8.86
CA LEU A 13 13.35 -5.79 8.37
C LEU A 13 13.76 -6.17 6.93
N ILE A 14 14.18 -5.20 6.09
CA ILE A 14 14.56 -5.48 4.69
C ILE A 14 15.81 -6.38 4.60
N SER A 15 16.84 -6.07 5.38
CA SER A 15 18.12 -6.81 5.33
C SER A 15 17.97 -8.31 5.69
N PRO A 16 17.36 -8.68 6.84
CA PRO A 16 17.21 -10.09 7.18
C PRO A 16 16.29 -10.84 6.22
N LEU A 17 15.21 -10.24 5.73
CA LEU A 17 14.33 -10.89 4.74
C LEU A 17 15.02 -11.10 3.38
N GLY A 18 15.85 -10.14 2.96
CA GLY A 18 16.68 -10.28 1.76
C GLY A 18 17.73 -11.39 1.92
N ALA A 19 18.37 -11.50 3.08
CA ALA A 19 19.32 -12.55 3.36
C ALA A 19 18.68 -13.96 3.31
N ILE A 20 17.47 -14.11 3.85
CA ILE A 20 16.72 -15.38 3.77
C ILE A 20 16.37 -15.70 2.32
N GLY A 21 15.88 -14.72 1.55
CA GLY A 21 15.53 -14.91 0.13
C GLY A 21 16.73 -15.37 -0.70
N ASN A 22 17.88 -14.69 -0.54
CA ASN A 22 19.13 -15.07 -1.19
C ASN A 22 19.58 -16.49 -0.78
N GLY A 23 19.43 -16.85 0.50
CA GLY A 23 19.75 -18.20 0.98
C GLY A 23 18.90 -19.27 0.31
N VAL A 24 17.60 -19.03 0.17
CA VAL A 24 16.65 -19.93 -0.51
C VAL A 24 17.02 -20.08 -1.99
N GLU A 25 17.30 -18.96 -2.68
CA GLU A 25 17.72 -18.97 -4.08
C GLU A 25 19.03 -19.76 -4.28
N LEU A 26 20.02 -19.56 -3.40
CA LEU A 26 21.29 -20.30 -3.44
C LEU A 26 21.09 -21.81 -3.23
N LEU A 27 20.19 -22.21 -2.33
CA LEU A 27 19.87 -23.62 -2.12
C LEU A 27 19.26 -24.25 -3.38
N GLN A 28 18.37 -23.54 -4.07
CA GLN A 28 17.79 -23.99 -5.35
C GLN A 28 18.88 -24.12 -6.43
N LEU A 29 19.77 -23.13 -6.54
CA LEU A 29 20.89 -23.15 -7.51
C LEU A 29 21.92 -24.25 -7.23
N SER A 30 22.05 -24.69 -5.98
CA SER A 30 22.98 -25.76 -5.59
C SER A 30 22.56 -27.16 -6.05
N GLY A 31 21.38 -27.29 -6.69
CA GLY A 31 20.83 -28.57 -7.13
C GLY A 31 20.12 -29.34 -6.02
N MET A 32 19.80 -28.68 -4.91
CA MET A 32 18.92 -29.24 -3.89
C MET A 32 17.51 -29.43 -4.47
N ALA A 33 16.86 -30.55 -4.15
CA ALA A 33 15.53 -30.83 -4.66
C ALA A 33 14.53 -29.75 -4.26
N GLU A 34 13.76 -29.25 -5.22
CA GLU A 34 12.66 -28.32 -4.97
C GLU A 34 11.50 -29.06 -4.31
N THR A 35 11.42 -28.99 -2.98
CA THR A 35 10.33 -29.60 -2.22
C THR A 35 9.17 -28.61 -2.04
N PRO A 36 7.94 -29.09 -1.79
CA PRO A 36 6.80 -28.23 -1.49
C PRO A 36 7.06 -27.27 -0.31
N GLU A 37 7.80 -27.72 0.71
CA GLU A 37 8.17 -26.89 1.86
C GLU A 37 9.14 -25.78 1.46
N MET A 38 10.09 -26.05 0.55
CA MET A 38 11.01 -25.04 0.04
C MET A 38 10.27 -23.99 -0.80
N ALA A 39 9.32 -24.41 -1.63
CA ALA A 39 8.46 -23.50 -2.39
C ALA A 39 7.63 -22.60 -1.47
N LEU A 40 7.03 -23.15 -0.40
CA LEU A 40 6.28 -22.39 0.60
C LEU A 40 7.16 -21.37 1.34
N ILE A 41 8.40 -21.72 1.67
CA ILE A 41 9.36 -20.80 2.29
C ILE A 41 9.71 -19.66 1.32
N ALA A 42 10.03 -20.00 0.06
CA ALA A 42 10.36 -19.01 -0.97
C ALA A 42 9.20 -18.01 -1.16
N GLU A 43 7.98 -18.51 -1.32
CA GLU A 43 6.77 -17.70 -1.47
C GLU A 43 6.51 -16.83 -0.23
N SER A 44 6.67 -17.37 0.97
CA SER A 44 6.46 -16.62 2.22
C SER A 44 7.45 -15.47 2.36
N VAL A 45 8.72 -15.71 2.03
CA VAL A 45 9.78 -14.70 2.10
C VAL A 45 9.56 -13.60 1.06
N GLU A 46 9.17 -13.98 -0.15
CA GLU A 46 8.86 -13.02 -1.22
C GLU A 46 7.65 -12.15 -0.85
N ASN A 47 6.57 -12.76 -0.35
CA ASN A 47 5.41 -12.04 0.15
C ASN A 47 5.75 -11.08 1.30
N ALA A 48 6.58 -11.51 2.25
CA ALA A 48 7.06 -10.65 3.33
C ALA A 48 7.90 -9.48 2.79
N ASN A 49 8.82 -9.73 1.85
CA ASN A 49 9.64 -8.70 1.23
C ASN A 49 8.78 -7.62 0.54
N MET A 50 7.79 -8.04 -0.24
CA MET A 50 6.89 -7.10 -0.93
C MET A 50 6.02 -6.32 0.04
N ARG A 51 5.51 -6.96 1.08
CA ARG A 51 4.71 -6.28 2.12
C ARG A 51 5.53 -5.22 2.87
N ILE A 52 6.80 -5.50 3.17
CA ILE A 52 7.70 -4.52 3.79
C ILE A 52 8.00 -3.36 2.83
N ARG A 53 8.21 -3.63 1.54
CA ARG A 53 8.40 -2.56 0.54
C ARG A 53 7.14 -1.69 0.40
N PHE A 54 5.95 -2.29 0.41
CA PHE A 54 4.68 -1.58 0.47
C PHE A 54 4.62 -0.64 1.67
N PHE A 55 4.88 -1.17 2.88
CA PHE A 55 4.88 -0.38 4.11
C PHE A 55 5.94 0.71 4.12
N ARG A 56 7.10 0.49 3.50
CA ARG A 56 8.14 1.50 3.36
C ARG A 56 7.63 2.69 2.55
N ILE A 57 6.87 2.47 1.48
CA ILE A 57 6.27 3.53 0.67
C ILE A 57 5.17 4.24 1.48
N ALA A 58 4.23 3.48 2.05
CA ALA A 58 3.06 4.01 2.75
C ALA A 58 3.39 4.78 4.05
N PHE A 59 4.27 4.23 4.88
CA PHE A 59 4.52 4.73 6.23
C PHE A 59 5.87 5.44 6.38
N GLY A 60 6.79 5.26 5.44
CA GLY A 60 8.12 5.89 5.49
C GLY A 60 8.11 7.41 5.33
N ALA A 61 9.28 8.00 5.55
CA ALA A 61 9.55 9.40 5.23
C ALA A 61 9.38 9.65 3.73
N ALA A 62 8.77 10.80 3.40
CA ALA A 62 8.52 11.23 2.03
C ALA A 62 8.97 12.68 1.83
N PRO A 63 10.29 12.94 1.81
CA PRO A 63 10.79 14.29 1.56
C PRO A 63 10.45 14.73 0.12
N LYS A 64 10.24 16.04 -0.07
CA LYS A 64 10.01 16.63 -1.39
C LYS A 64 11.24 16.40 -2.28
N GLY A 65 11.01 16.21 -3.58
CA GLY A 65 12.06 16.01 -4.59
C GLY A 65 12.59 14.57 -4.72
N GLN A 66 12.13 13.64 -3.89
CA GLN A 66 12.36 12.21 -4.11
C GLN A 66 11.24 11.59 -4.95
N THR A 67 11.57 10.51 -5.65
CA THR A 67 10.63 9.70 -6.44
C THR A 67 10.64 8.25 -5.97
N VAL A 68 9.57 7.53 -6.33
CA VAL A 68 9.50 6.06 -6.26
C VAL A 68 9.47 5.55 -7.69
N SER A 69 10.33 4.59 -8.00
CA SER A 69 10.44 4.11 -9.37
C SER A 69 9.18 3.38 -9.84
N ALA A 70 8.82 3.54 -11.11
CA ALA A 70 7.69 2.80 -11.70
C ALA A 70 7.82 1.28 -11.51
N ARG A 71 9.05 0.77 -11.65
CA ARG A 71 9.38 -0.65 -11.45
C ARG A 71 9.11 -1.12 -10.02
N GLU A 72 9.46 -0.32 -9.02
CA GLU A 72 9.20 -0.66 -7.61
C GLU A 72 7.70 -0.70 -7.33
N ILE A 73 6.96 0.28 -7.84
CA ILE A 73 5.50 0.33 -7.68
C ILE A 73 4.85 -0.88 -8.34
N ALA A 74 5.21 -1.19 -9.58
CA ALA A 74 4.68 -2.34 -10.31
C ALA A 74 4.98 -3.66 -9.59
N ALA A 75 6.19 -3.84 -9.05
CA ALA A 75 6.54 -5.05 -8.31
C ALA A 75 5.73 -5.22 -7.02
N VAL A 76 5.53 -4.12 -6.28
CA VAL A 76 4.85 -4.15 -4.97
C VAL A 76 3.33 -4.24 -5.10
N LEU A 77 2.76 -3.74 -6.19
CA LEU A 77 1.32 -3.80 -6.45
C LEU A 77 0.90 -4.96 -7.36
N ALA A 78 1.83 -5.86 -7.72
CA ALA A 78 1.54 -6.97 -8.61
C ALA A 78 0.44 -7.89 -8.03
N PRO A 79 -0.42 -8.49 -8.88
CA PRO A 79 -1.48 -9.39 -8.42
C PRO A 79 -0.94 -10.58 -7.61
N GLY A 80 -1.66 -10.97 -6.56
CA GLY A 80 -1.30 -12.11 -5.71
C GLY A 80 -0.14 -11.86 -4.73
N VAL A 81 0.52 -10.70 -4.81
CA VAL A 81 1.56 -10.31 -3.87
C VAL A 81 0.95 -10.01 -2.49
N ASP A 82 1.68 -10.41 -1.45
CA ASP A 82 1.44 -10.12 -0.03
C ASP A 82 0.08 -10.58 0.55
N GLY A 83 -0.63 -11.44 -0.19
CA GLY A 83 -1.91 -12.02 0.20
C GLY A 83 -3.11 -11.08 0.02
N ARG A 84 -2.92 -9.93 -0.66
CA ARG A 84 -3.99 -8.98 -0.96
C ARG A 84 -5.01 -9.58 -1.92
N LYS A 85 -6.29 -9.29 -1.67
CA LYS A 85 -7.40 -9.76 -2.52
C LYS A 85 -7.86 -8.76 -3.57
N ILE A 86 -7.53 -7.48 -3.40
CA ILE A 86 -7.84 -6.46 -4.40
C ILE A 86 -6.81 -6.51 -5.52
N GLU A 87 -7.29 -6.41 -6.76
CA GLU A 87 -6.46 -6.16 -7.93
C GLU A 87 -6.24 -4.67 -8.10
N ILE A 88 -5.00 -4.23 -8.34
CA ILE A 88 -4.67 -2.81 -8.46
C ILE A 88 -4.26 -2.52 -9.91
N ASP A 89 -5.11 -1.77 -10.61
CA ASP A 89 -4.88 -1.27 -11.96
C ASP A 89 -4.14 0.08 -11.88
N TRP A 90 -2.81 -0.01 -11.92
CA TRP A 90 -1.91 1.14 -11.91
C TRP A 90 -1.59 1.60 -13.33
N VAL A 91 -2.30 2.62 -13.82
CA VAL A 91 -2.17 3.08 -15.22
C VAL A 91 -1.18 4.23 -15.41
N LEU A 92 -0.38 4.54 -14.40
CA LEU A 92 0.50 5.71 -14.43
C LEU A 92 1.85 5.38 -15.04
N GLU A 93 2.33 6.28 -15.88
CA GLU A 93 3.64 6.18 -16.51
C GLU A 93 4.73 6.85 -15.66
N GLY A 94 5.92 6.27 -15.70
CA GLY A 94 7.12 6.84 -15.09
C GLY A 94 7.14 6.83 -13.56
N ASP A 95 8.22 7.40 -13.04
CA ASP A 95 8.47 7.48 -11.61
C ASP A 95 7.52 8.48 -10.95
N GLN A 96 7.03 8.14 -9.77
CA GLN A 96 6.08 8.99 -9.06
C GLN A 96 6.73 9.82 -7.97
N PRO A 97 6.26 11.06 -7.73
CA PRO A 97 6.69 11.82 -6.56
C PRO A 97 6.46 11.03 -5.28
N ARG A 98 7.49 10.93 -4.45
CA ARG A 98 7.46 10.15 -3.20
C ARG A 98 6.31 10.52 -2.25
N PRO A 99 5.92 11.81 -2.09
CA PRO A 99 4.73 12.18 -1.30
C PRO A 99 3.42 11.67 -1.91
N ILE A 100 3.27 11.75 -3.23
CA ILE A 100 2.06 11.28 -3.93
C ILE A 100 1.92 9.77 -3.79
N ALA A 101 2.99 9.03 -4.09
CA ALA A 101 3.03 7.58 -3.90
C ALA A 101 2.68 7.18 -2.45
N LYS A 102 3.15 7.95 -1.46
CA LYS A 102 2.78 7.72 -0.06
C LYS A 102 1.27 7.85 0.19
N ALA A 103 0.67 8.94 -0.28
CA ALA A 103 -0.74 9.21 -0.08
C ALA A 103 -1.59 8.10 -0.73
N ILE A 104 -1.26 7.73 -1.98
CA ILE A 104 -1.95 6.64 -2.69
C ILE A 104 -1.81 5.33 -1.93
N PHE A 105 -0.61 4.96 -1.47
CA PHE A 105 -0.41 3.68 -0.75
C PHE A 105 -1.13 3.64 0.61
N LEU A 106 -1.30 4.78 1.30
CA LEU A 106 -2.14 4.85 2.50
C LEU A 106 -3.62 4.66 2.14
N ILE A 107 -4.07 5.29 1.05
CA ILE A 107 -5.45 5.15 0.55
C ILE A 107 -5.72 3.71 0.12
N LEU A 108 -4.80 3.05 -0.59
CA LEU A 108 -4.93 1.64 -1.01
C LEU A 108 -5.16 0.70 0.19
N GLN A 109 -4.58 0.98 1.37
CA GLN A 109 -4.88 0.21 2.59
C GLN A 109 -6.30 0.45 3.12
N CYS A 110 -6.85 1.66 2.92
CA CYS A 110 -8.26 1.95 3.23
C CYS A 110 -9.17 1.10 2.34
N PHE A 111 -8.85 1.00 1.05
CA PHE A 111 -9.56 0.14 0.09
C PHE A 111 -9.46 -1.34 0.47
N ASP A 112 -8.27 -1.84 0.83
CA ASP A 112 -8.10 -3.23 1.28
C ASP A 112 -8.96 -3.56 2.52
N SER A 113 -9.09 -2.59 3.44
CA SER A 113 -9.97 -2.71 4.61
C SER A 113 -11.47 -2.76 4.24
N ALA A 114 -11.86 -2.02 3.20
CA ALA A 114 -13.23 -1.96 2.71
C ALA A 114 -13.60 -3.09 1.74
N MET A 115 -12.63 -3.79 1.17
CA MET A 115 -12.82 -4.84 0.17
C MET A 115 -12.24 -6.19 0.63
N PRO A 116 -12.63 -6.71 1.83
CA PRO A 116 -12.06 -7.95 2.37
C PRO A 116 -12.43 -9.22 1.57
N TRP A 117 -13.37 -9.09 0.63
CA TRP A 117 -13.77 -10.14 -0.30
C TRP A 117 -13.13 -10.02 -1.69
N GLY A 118 -12.25 -9.02 -1.88
CA GLY A 118 -11.67 -8.70 -3.18
C GLY A 118 -12.45 -7.61 -3.91
N GLY A 119 -11.90 -7.19 -5.04
CA GLY A 119 -12.37 -6.07 -5.84
C GLY A 119 -11.26 -5.58 -6.77
N ARG A 120 -11.54 -4.54 -7.54
CA ARG A 120 -10.55 -3.88 -8.39
C ARG A 120 -10.43 -2.43 -8.00
N VAL A 121 -9.21 -1.93 -7.90
CA VAL A 121 -8.90 -0.52 -7.62
C VAL A 121 -8.05 0.02 -8.75
N ARG A 122 -8.49 1.10 -9.40
CA ARG A 122 -7.75 1.83 -10.42
C ARG A 122 -7.16 3.10 -9.84
N VAL A 123 -5.90 3.36 -10.17
CA VAL A 123 -5.19 4.60 -9.84
C VAL A 123 -4.87 5.35 -11.12
N SER A 124 -5.42 6.55 -11.27
CA SER A 124 -5.22 7.42 -12.44
C SER A 124 -4.99 8.87 -12.03
N HIS A 125 -4.48 9.69 -12.94
CA HIS A 125 -4.47 11.14 -12.77
C HIS A 125 -4.78 11.85 -14.10
N ASP A 126 -5.32 13.07 -14.00
CA ASP A 126 -5.44 14.03 -15.09
C ASP A 126 -4.80 15.35 -14.64
N GLY A 127 -3.66 15.69 -15.23
CA GLY A 127 -2.83 16.78 -14.76
C GLY A 127 -2.45 16.58 -13.29
N ASP A 128 -2.90 17.49 -12.42
CA ASP A 128 -2.63 17.45 -10.98
C ASP A 128 -3.79 16.87 -10.14
N HIS A 129 -4.85 16.37 -10.80
CA HIS A 129 -5.99 15.73 -10.15
C HIS A 129 -5.80 14.22 -10.12
N TRP A 130 -5.77 13.65 -8.93
CA TRP A 130 -5.57 12.21 -8.72
C TRP A 130 -6.90 11.54 -8.42
N THR A 131 -7.07 10.31 -8.92
CA THR A 131 -8.27 9.51 -8.67
C THR A 131 -7.88 8.08 -8.33
N ILE A 132 -8.42 7.58 -7.21
CA ILE A 132 -8.33 6.20 -6.78
C ILE A 132 -9.77 5.69 -6.67
N ALA A 133 -10.18 4.92 -7.66
CA ALA A 133 -11.54 4.41 -7.77
C ALA A 133 -11.52 2.89 -7.63
N GLY A 134 -12.39 2.34 -6.79
CA GLY A 134 -12.47 0.90 -6.60
C GLY A 134 -13.90 0.39 -6.62
N GLU A 135 -14.04 -0.82 -7.13
CA GLU A 135 -15.29 -1.51 -7.38
C GLU A 135 -15.23 -2.93 -6.80
N ALA A 136 -16.31 -3.34 -6.13
CA ALA A 136 -16.45 -4.69 -5.60
C ALA A 136 -17.92 -5.11 -5.53
N GLU A 137 -18.16 -6.42 -5.64
CA GLU A 137 -19.51 -6.99 -5.45
C GLU A 137 -20.07 -6.68 -4.05
N ARG A 138 -19.19 -6.63 -3.04
CA ARG A 138 -19.56 -6.33 -1.65
C ARG A 138 -18.50 -5.47 -0.98
N LEU A 139 -18.94 -4.40 -0.33
CA LEU A 139 -18.10 -3.52 0.48
C LEU A 139 -18.35 -3.72 1.98
N LYS A 140 -17.29 -3.49 2.77
CA LYS A 140 -17.31 -3.40 4.24
C LYS A 140 -16.91 -1.99 4.64
N ILE A 141 -17.85 -1.05 4.58
CA ILE A 141 -17.59 0.34 4.95
C ILE A 141 -17.81 0.53 6.44
N ASP A 142 -16.73 0.88 7.15
CA ASP A 142 -16.83 1.45 8.49
C ASP A 142 -16.85 2.97 8.37
N HIS A 143 -18.04 3.56 8.48
CA HIS A 143 -18.22 4.99 8.29
C HIS A 143 -17.36 5.84 9.22
N THR A 144 -17.07 5.36 10.43
CA THR A 144 -16.25 6.11 11.40
C THR A 144 -14.79 6.19 10.97
N LEU A 145 -14.24 5.10 10.44
CA LEU A 145 -12.87 5.08 9.91
C LEU A 145 -12.76 5.91 8.63
N TRP A 146 -13.73 5.80 7.73
CA TRP A 146 -13.74 6.54 6.48
C TRP A 146 -13.95 8.05 6.68
N GLU A 147 -14.68 8.46 7.73
CA GLU A 147 -14.82 9.88 8.09
C GLU A 147 -13.46 10.55 8.36
N LEU A 148 -12.46 9.84 8.89
CA LEU A 148 -11.13 10.38 9.17
C LEU A 148 -10.39 10.91 7.93
N LEU A 149 -10.74 10.45 6.72
CA LEU A 149 -10.14 10.91 5.47
C LEU A 149 -10.56 12.35 5.14
N SER A 150 -11.78 12.74 5.51
CA SER A 150 -12.33 14.08 5.27
C SER A 150 -12.34 14.96 6.54
N ASN A 151 -12.43 14.34 7.71
CA ASN A 151 -12.50 14.98 9.01
C ASN A 151 -11.43 14.39 9.95
N PRO A 152 -10.16 14.83 9.83
CA PRO A 152 -9.06 14.33 10.67
C PRO A 152 -9.20 14.65 12.17
N ALA A 153 -10.18 15.46 12.56
CA ALA A 153 -10.49 15.79 13.95
C ALA A 153 -11.59 14.88 14.55
N ALA A 154 -12.15 13.94 13.78
CA ALA A 154 -13.14 13.00 14.29
C ALA A 154 -12.57 12.16 15.44
N GLU A 155 -13.33 12.05 16.54
CA GLU A 155 -12.96 11.19 17.66
C GLU A 155 -13.33 9.75 17.34
N VAL A 156 -12.31 8.94 17.00
CA VAL A 156 -12.46 7.53 16.68
C VAL A 156 -11.53 6.73 17.56
N ASP A 157 -12.03 5.66 18.18
CA ASP A 157 -11.18 4.70 18.90
C ASP A 157 -10.37 3.87 17.89
N LEU A 158 -9.15 4.34 17.61
CA LEU A 158 -8.35 3.85 16.49
C LEU A 158 -7.40 2.74 16.93
N ALA A 159 -7.72 1.51 16.52
CA ALA A 159 -6.79 0.39 16.61
C ALA A 159 -5.59 0.56 15.66
N ALA A 160 -4.43 -0.02 16.02
CA ALA A 160 -3.21 0.04 15.20
C ALA A 160 -3.41 -0.49 13.77
N ALA A 161 -4.28 -1.49 13.59
CA ALA A 161 -4.62 -2.06 12.29
C ALA A 161 -5.35 -1.08 11.35
N HIS A 162 -5.88 0.03 11.87
CA HIS A 162 -6.61 1.04 11.11
C HIS A 162 -5.85 2.38 11.03
N VAL A 163 -4.59 2.43 11.51
CA VAL A 163 -3.83 3.68 11.60
C VAL A 163 -3.69 4.41 10.27
N HIS A 164 -3.70 3.69 9.15
CA HIS A 164 -3.61 4.26 7.80
C HIS A 164 -4.73 5.27 7.52
N PHE A 165 -5.95 5.06 8.01
CA PHE A 165 -7.07 5.99 7.85
C PHE A 165 -6.72 7.38 8.43
N ALA A 166 -6.18 7.43 9.65
CA ALA A 166 -5.79 8.68 10.31
C ALA A 166 -4.54 9.35 9.69
N LEU A 167 -3.80 8.64 8.84
CA LEU A 167 -2.59 9.18 8.21
C LEU A 167 -2.84 9.81 6.84
N VAL A 168 -3.96 9.51 6.16
CA VAL A 168 -4.28 10.03 4.82
C VAL A 168 -4.43 11.55 4.83
N ALA A 169 -5.36 12.08 5.62
CA ALA A 169 -5.67 13.52 5.63
C ALA A 169 -4.46 14.40 6.01
N PRO A 170 -3.68 14.07 7.07
CA PRO A 170 -2.45 14.81 7.38
C PRO A 170 -1.38 14.73 6.28
N GLU A 171 -1.29 13.61 5.55
CA GLU A 171 -0.34 13.47 4.44
C GLU A 171 -0.74 14.37 3.26
N LEU A 172 -2.02 14.36 2.86
CA LEU A 172 -2.53 15.25 1.81
C LEU A 172 -2.41 16.74 2.19
N ALA A 173 -2.68 17.08 3.44
CA ALA A 173 -2.52 18.46 3.94
C ALA A 173 -1.08 18.98 3.81
N ARG A 174 -0.06 18.14 4.09
CA ARG A 174 1.36 18.51 3.88
C ARG A 174 1.70 18.79 2.41
N GLN A 175 0.92 18.21 1.51
CA GLN A 175 1.06 18.39 0.06
C GLN A 175 0.21 19.55 -0.46
N GLY A 176 -0.60 20.19 0.40
CA GLY A 176 -1.51 21.27 0.00
C GLY A 176 -2.77 20.78 -0.72
N ARG A 177 -3.13 19.51 -0.54
CA ARG A 177 -4.23 18.85 -1.25
C ARG A 177 -5.44 18.64 -0.36
N LYS A 178 -6.63 18.62 -0.97
CA LYS A 178 -7.90 18.36 -0.30
C LYS A 178 -8.49 17.06 -0.86
N LEU A 179 -9.00 16.23 0.03
CA LEU A 179 -9.60 14.96 -0.33
C LEU A 179 -11.09 15.14 -0.67
N GLY A 180 -11.51 14.59 -1.79
CA GLY A 180 -12.90 14.27 -2.11
C GLY A 180 -13.14 12.77 -1.92
N LEU A 181 -14.28 12.41 -1.32
CA LEU A 181 -14.69 11.02 -1.09
C LEU A 181 -16.12 10.83 -1.60
N THR A 182 -16.30 9.83 -2.47
CA THR A 182 -17.63 9.36 -2.90
C THR A 182 -17.73 7.88 -2.61
N VAL A 183 -18.81 7.46 -1.94
CA VAL A 183 -19.09 6.05 -1.62
C VAL A 183 -20.48 5.71 -2.13
N SER A 184 -20.60 4.56 -2.79
CA SER A 184 -21.85 3.94 -3.21
C SER A 184 -21.91 2.49 -2.71
N ASP A 185 -22.98 1.76 -3.05
CA ASP A 185 -23.17 0.38 -2.62
C ASP A 185 -22.05 -0.57 -3.10
N HIS A 186 -21.47 -0.29 -4.27
CA HIS A 186 -20.48 -1.15 -4.94
C HIS A 186 -19.20 -0.44 -5.35
N SER A 187 -19.09 0.86 -5.09
CA SER A 187 -17.89 1.62 -5.46
C SER A 187 -17.46 2.64 -4.40
N ILE A 188 -16.16 2.91 -4.38
CA ILE A 188 -15.54 3.96 -3.58
C ILE A 188 -14.62 4.75 -4.50
N SER A 189 -14.69 6.08 -4.46
CA SER A 189 -13.77 6.96 -5.20
C SER A 189 -13.17 7.98 -4.24
N VAL A 190 -11.84 8.09 -4.27
CA VAL A 190 -11.06 9.10 -3.57
C VAL A 190 -10.34 9.96 -4.58
N GLU A 191 -10.44 11.28 -4.45
CA GLU A 191 -9.80 12.25 -5.35
C GLU A 191 -9.07 13.36 -4.58
N PHE A 192 -7.98 13.92 -5.13
CA PHE A 192 -7.17 14.99 -4.50
C PHE A 192 -6.17 15.68 -5.44
#